data_AF-A0A2V7UDF6-F1
#
_entry.id   AF-A0A2V7UDF6-F1
#
_cell.length_a   1.000
_cell.length_b   1.000
_cell.length_c   1.000
_cell.angle_alpha   90.00
_cell.angle_beta   90.00
_cell.angle_gamma   90.00
#
_symmetry.space_group_name_H-M   'P 1'
#
loop_
_entity.id
_entity.type
_entity.pdbx_description
1 polymer ?
#
loop_
_entity_poly.entity_id
_entity_poly.type
_entity_poly.pdbx_seq_one_letter_code
_entity_poly.pdbx_strand_id
1 'polypeptide(L)' 'MVCGHPACRCRSDVGLERNGRHYCSEYCAEQEGDNPLAPCPCGHLGCSAGVVASAN' A
#
# COMPACT_ATOMS: atom_id res chain seq x y z
N MET A 1 -3.74 10.46 -5.19
CA MET A 1 -3.30 10.50 -3.76
C MET A 1 -2.12 9.56 -3.50
N VAL A 2 -1.33 9.77 -2.43
CA VAL A 2 -0.20 8.90 -2.04
C VAL A 2 -0.65 7.98 -0.90
N CYS A 3 -0.25 6.71 -0.93
CA CYS A 3 -0.54 5.77 0.17
C CYS A 3 0.07 6.26 1.49
N GLY A 4 -0.68 6.12 2.58
CA GLY A 4 -0.26 6.47 3.92
C GLY A 4 0.90 5.59 4.38
N HIS A 5 0.91 4.32 4.01
CA HIS A 5 1.92 3.36 4.47
C HIS A 5 3.34 3.79 4.03
N PRO A 6 4.32 3.96 4.94
CA PRO A 6 5.61 4.58 4.62
C PRO A 6 6.50 3.70 3.73
N ALA A 7 6.37 2.37 3.80
CA ALA A 7 7.02 1.46 2.85
C ALA A 7 6.30 1.38 1.48
N CYS A 8 5.12 2.01 1.32
CA CYS A 8 4.35 2.00 0.10
C CYS A 8 4.47 3.35 -0.61
N ARG A 9 5.04 3.34 -1.82
CA ARG A 9 5.19 4.55 -2.65
C ARG A 9 4.12 4.65 -3.75
N CYS A 10 3.02 3.94 -3.59
CA CYS A 10 1.94 3.98 -4.58
C CYS A 10 1.26 5.33 -4.63
N ARG A 11 0.96 5.73 -5.86
CA ARG A 11 0.15 6.89 -6.16
C ARG A 11 -1.07 6.40 -6.92
N SER A 12 -2.21 6.37 -6.25
CA SER A 12 -3.49 5.94 -6.83
C SER A 12 -4.49 7.06 -6.61
N ASP A 13 -5.47 7.24 -7.49
CA ASP A 13 -6.59 8.17 -7.26
C ASP A 13 -7.76 7.50 -6.54
N VAL A 14 -7.69 6.17 -6.36
CA VAL A 14 -8.68 5.35 -5.69
C VAL A 14 -8.00 4.62 -4.53
N GLY A 15 -8.64 4.63 -3.37
CA GLY A 15 -8.19 3.89 -2.20
C GLY A 15 -8.97 4.29 -0.95
N LEU A 16 -8.73 3.58 0.13
CA LEU A 16 -9.53 3.67 1.34
C LEU A 16 -8.99 4.74 2.29
N GLU A 17 -9.87 5.36 3.07
CA GLU A 17 -9.47 6.24 4.16
C GLU A 17 -9.66 5.51 5.50
N ARG A 18 -8.60 5.49 6.33
CA ARG A 18 -8.64 4.88 7.67
C ARG A 18 -7.80 5.72 8.62
N ASN A 19 -8.34 6.05 9.79
CA ASN A 19 -7.69 6.94 10.76
C ASN A 19 -7.21 8.29 10.16
N GLY A 20 -7.95 8.85 9.18
CA GLY A 20 -7.59 10.11 8.51
C GLY A 20 -6.40 10.01 7.54
N ARG A 21 -6.01 8.79 7.15
CA ARG A 21 -4.95 8.52 6.17
C ARG A 21 -5.50 7.71 5.01
N HIS A 22 -5.00 7.98 3.82
CA HIS A 22 -5.45 7.32 2.60
C HIS A 22 -4.51 6.18 2.24
N TYR A 23 -5.03 4.99 1.99
CA TYR A 23 -4.25 3.80 1.64
C TYR A 23 -4.65 3.28 0.26
N CYS A 24 -3.67 2.77 -0.48
CA CYS A 24 -3.94 2.15 -1.77
C CYS A 24 -4.66 0.80 -1.66
N SER A 25 -4.56 0.12 -0.52
CA SER A 25 -5.21 -1.16 -0.25
C SER A 25 -5.46 -1.36 1.25
N GLU A 26 -6.42 -2.24 1.60
CA GLU A 26 -6.70 -2.66 2.97
C GLU A 26 -5.44 -3.23 3.63
N TYR A 27 -4.66 -4.02 2.88
CA TYR A 27 -3.40 -4.59 3.34
C TYR A 27 -2.41 -3.53 3.82
N CYS A 28 -2.24 -2.42 3.08
CA CYS A 28 -1.37 -1.33 3.53
C CYS A 28 -1.96 -0.57 4.72
N ALA A 29 -3.28 -0.56 4.90
CA ALA A 29 -3.89 0.08 6.07
C ALA A 29 -3.73 -0.78 7.34
N GLU A 30 -3.79 -2.10 7.21
CA GLU A 30 -3.59 -3.06 8.29
C GLU A 30 -2.11 -3.18 8.68
N GLN A 31 -1.23 -3.36 7.69
CA GLN A 31 0.22 -3.43 7.91
C GLN A 31 0.77 -2.19 8.60
N GLU A 32 0.26 -1.00 8.28
CA GLU A 32 0.79 0.20 8.93
C GLU A 32 0.56 0.19 10.45
N GLY A 33 -0.55 -0.40 10.91
CA GLY A 33 -0.86 -0.55 12.32
C GLY A 33 -0.05 -1.64 13.02
N ASP A 34 0.40 -2.66 12.28
CA ASP A 34 1.16 -3.80 12.79
C ASP A 34 2.68 -3.56 12.69
N ASN A 35 3.18 -3.33 11.46
CA ASN A 35 4.57 -3.06 11.18
C ASN A 35 4.73 -2.03 10.03
N PRO A 36 4.87 -0.73 10.36
CA PRO A 36 4.95 0.32 9.35
C PRO A 36 6.17 0.21 8.42
N LEU A 37 7.23 -0.49 8.83
CA LEU A 37 8.44 -0.68 8.03
C LEU A 37 8.41 -1.94 7.15
N ALA A 38 7.40 -2.79 7.30
CA ALA A 38 7.30 -3.99 6.50
C ALA A 38 7.02 -3.65 5.03
N PRO A 39 7.57 -4.44 4.08
CA PRO A 39 7.18 -4.30 2.69
C PRO A 39 5.67 -4.53 2.56
N CYS A 40 4.95 -3.56 1.96
CA CYS A 40 3.54 -3.73 1.62
C CYS A 40 3.40 -4.33 0.20
N PRO A 41 3.12 -5.63 0.02
CA PRO A 41 2.80 -6.24 -1.28
C PRO A 41 1.41 -5.80 -1.73
N CYS A 42 1.29 -4.52 -2.05
CA CYS A 42 0.01 -3.89 -2.34
C CYS A 42 -0.52 -4.19 -3.76
N GLY A 43 0.24 -4.95 -4.56
CA GLY A 43 -0.12 -5.38 -5.92
C GLY A 43 -0.16 -4.28 -6.98
N HIS A 44 0.08 -3.02 -6.61
CA HIS A 44 0.03 -1.90 -7.55
C HIS A 44 1.34 -1.76 -8.34
N LEU A 45 1.21 -1.46 -9.63
CA LEU A 45 2.33 -1.09 -10.49
C LEU A 45 3.06 0.14 -9.92
N GLY A 46 4.34 -0.03 -9.58
CA GLY A 46 5.15 1.00 -8.92
C GLY A 46 5.28 0.86 -7.39
N CYS A 47 4.60 -0.11 -6.77
CA CYS A 47 4.81 -0.51 -5.37
C CYS A 47 6.11 -1.32 -5.27
N SER A 48 7.19 -0.72 -4.76
CA SER A 48 8.50 -1.39 -4.64
C SER A 48 8.53 -2.61 -3.72
N ALA A 49 7.41 -2.90 -3.04
CA ALA A 49 7.26 -4.00 -2.10
C ALA A 49 6.51 -5.22 -2.66
N GLY A 50 6.24 -5.26 -3.97
CA GLY A 50 5.57 -6.40 -4.59
C GLY A 50 5.89 -6.53 -6.07
N VAL A 51 7.14 -6.86 -6.41
CA VAL A 51 7.45 -7.53 -7.69
C VAL A 51 6.92 -8.96 -7.65
N VAL A 52 5.60 -9.12 -7.62
CA VAL A 52 4.90 -10.30 -8.11
C VAL A 52 3.68 -9.80 -8.88
N ALA A 53 3.95 -9.11 -10.00
CA ALA A 53 2.95 -9.01 -11.04
C ALA A 53 2.57 -10.45 -11.42
N SER A 54 1.28 -10.77 -11.28
CA SER A 54 0.67 -12.00 -11.77
C SER A 54 1.21 -12.38 -13.14
N ALA A 55 1.81 -13.56 -13.21
CA ALA A 55 1.97 -14.33 -14.43
C ALA A 55 1.28 -15.67 -14.20
N ASN A 56 -0.04 -15.70 -14.43
CA ASN A 56 -0.82 -16.76 -15.10
C ASN A 56 -2.31 -16.44 -14.99
#